data_AF-A0A1I2WCR0-F1
#
_entry.id   AF-A0A1I2WCR0-F1
#
_cell.length_a   1.000
_cell.length_b   1.000
_cell.length_c   1.000
_cell.angle_alpha   90.00
_cell.angle_beta   90.00
_cell.angle_gamma   90.00
#
_symmetry.space_group_name_H-M   'P 1'
#
loop_
_entity.id
_entity.type
_entity.pdbx_description
1 polymer ?
#
loop_
_entity_poly.entity_id
_entity_poly.type
_entity_poly.pdbx_seq_one_letter_code
_entity_poly.pdbx_strand_id
1 'polypeptide(L)'
;MTDTFAELSAPPDAIENGGIEVLRAAVVDGAVSVALRRSFDDPSTWGRLLIDLARQAARTYALETDMSEEEAFERIRAGWEAEGLDPADMN
;
A
#
# COMPACT_ATOMS: atom_id res chain seq x y z
N MET A 1 -2.06 -22.57 -7.31
CA MET A 1 -2.76 -21.35 -6.87
C MET A 1 -3.85 -21.80 -5.93
N THR A 2 -3.92 -21.25 -4.73
CA THR A 2 -5.03 -21.49 -3.82
C THR A 2 -6.25 -20.77 -4.40
N ASP A 3 -7.32 -21.50 -4.69
CA ASP A 3 -8.58 -20.93 -5.22
C ASP A 3 -9.33 -20.05 -4.18
N THR A 4 -8.73 -19.83 -3.01
CA THR A 4 -9.33 -19.12 -1.88
C THR A 4 -8.54 -17.85 -1.60
N PHE A 5 -9.26 -16.73 -1.52
CA PHE A 5 -8.70 -15.44 -1.14
C PHE A 5 -8.11 -15.49 0.27
N ALA A 6 -6.85 -15.07 0.42
CA ALA A 6 -6.16 -15.00 1.72
C ALA A 6 -6.18 -13.55 2.21
N GLU A 7 -7.08 -13.25 3.16
CA GLU A 7 -7.22 -11.89 3.71
C GLU A 7 -6.35 -11.66 4.95
N LEU A 8 -5.96 -10.41 5.16
CA LEU A 8 -5.32 -9.99 6.41
C LEU A 8 -6.35 -9.84 7.52
N SER A 9 -5.96 -10.17 8.75
CA SER A 9 -6.73 -9.79 9.94
C SER A 9 -6.78 -8.28 10.09
N ALA A 10 -7.90 -7.76 10.60
CA ALA A 10 -7.99 -6.35 10.95
C ALA A 10 -6.94 -5.98 12.03
N PRO A 11 -6.41 -4.74 12.01
CA PRO A 11 -5.51 -4.26 13.05
C PRO A 11 -6.13 -4.40 14.46
N PRO A 12 -5.37 -4.87 15.48
CA PRO A 12 -5.92 -5.09 16.82
C PRO A 12 -6.60 -3.85 17.42
N ASP A 13 -6.01 -2.68 17.23
CA ASP A 13 -6.54 -1.40 17.71
C ASP A 13 -7.88 -1.04 17.08
N ALA A 14 -8.06 -1.37 15.79
CA ALA A 14 -9.33 -1.18 15.09
C ALA A 14 -10.41 -2.17 15.58
N ILE A 15 -10.02 -3.39 15.99
CA ILE A 15 -10.93 -4.36 16.61
C ILE A 15 -11.35 -3.88 18.00
N GLU A 16 -10.40 -3.41 18.80
CA GLU A 16 -10.62 -3.02 20.20
C GLU A 16 -11.39 -1.71 20.34
N ASN A 17 -11.06 -0.70 19.52
CA ASN A 17 -11.59 0.65 19.66
C ASN A 17 -12.63 1.02 18.60
N GLY A 18 -12.83 0.14 17.62
CA GLY A 18 -13.57 0.45 16.40
C GLY A 18 -12.73 1.25 15.40
N GLY A 19 -13.13 1.20 14.14
CA GLY A 19 -12.44 1.89 13.05
C GLY A 19 -13.18 1.71 11.73
N ILE A 20 -12.68 2.39 10.69
CA ILE A 20 -13.18 2.23 9.32
C ILE A 20 -12.06 1.76 8.42
N GLU A 21 -12.32 0.70 7.65
CA GLU A 21 -11.41 0.29 6.57
C GLU A 21 -11.46 1.34 5.46
N VAL A 22 -10.29 1.90 5.13
CA VAL A 22 -10.09 2.99 4.17
C VAL A 22 -9.78 2.48 2.77
N LEU A 23 -8.99 1.40 2.72
CA LEU A 23 -8.38 0.81 1.54
C LEU A 23 -8.29 -0.70 1.77
N ARG A 24 -8.63 -1.48 0.75
CA ARG A 24 -8.24 -2.90 0.64
C ARG A 24 -7.59 -3.12 -0.72
N ALA A 25 -6.43 -3.75 -0.74
CA ALA A 25 -5.70 -4.09 -1.96
C ALA A 25 -5.40 -5.61 -1.99
N ALA A 26 -5.56 -6.22 -3.15
CA ALA A 26 -5.36 -7.66 -3.36
C ALA A 26 -4.65 -7.92 -4.69
N VAL A 27 -3.76 -8.90 -4.72
CA VAL A 27 -3.19 -9.40 -5.98
C VAL A 27 -4.13 -10.46 -6.56
N VAL A 28 -4.69 -10.19 -7.74
CA VAL A 28 -5.60 -11.08 -8.47
C VAL A 28 -5.13 -11.15 -9.91
N ASP A 29 -4.85 -12.37 -10.40
CA ASP A 29 -4.39 -12.63 -11.77
C ASP A 29 -3.19 -11.76 -12.22
N GLY A 30 -2.25 -11.49 -11.31
CA GLY A 30 -1.05 -10.71 -11.57
C GLY A 30 -1.25 -9.18 -11.58
N ALA A 31 -2.46 -8.71 -11.29
CA ALA A 31 -2.78 -7.29 -11.15
C ALA A 31 -3.19 -6.95 -9.70
N VAL A 32 -3.15 -5.67 -9.35
CA VAL A 32 -3.65 -5.18 -8.06
C VAL A 32 -5.11 -4.73 -8.22
N SER A 33 -6.02 -5.39 -7.50
CA SER A 33 -7.40 -4.96 -7.34
C SER A 33 -7.53 -4.11 -6.07
N VAL A 34 -8.18 -2.95 -6.17
CA VAL A 34 -8.29 -1.98 -5.07
C VAL A 34 -9.75 -1.61 -4.81
N ALA A 35 -10.15 -1.63 -3.54
CA ALA A 35 -11.40 -1.07 -3.05
C ALA A 35 -11.10 0.10 -2.09
N LEU A 36 -11.82 1.21 -2.26
CA LEU A 36 -11.60 2.47 -1.52
C LEU A 36 -12.91 3.01 -0.94
N ARG A 37 -12.82 3.53 0.29
CA ARG A 37 -13.88 4.36 0.91
C ARG A 37 -13.42 5.80 0.94
N ARG A 38 -14.29 6.74 0.55
CA ARG A 38 -14.07 8.18 0.78
C ARG A 38 -14.11 8.46 2.28
N SER A 39 -12.95 8.37 2.93
CA SER A 39 -12.83 8.41 4.39
C SER A 39 -12.11 9.64 4.92
N PHE A 40 -11.56 10.46 4.03
CA PHE A 40 -10.87 11.70 4.37
C PHE A 40 -11.58 12.88 3.71
N ASP A 41 -11.70 13.98 4.44
CA ASP A 41 -12.24 15.24 3.93
C ASP A 41 -11.21 16.01 3.09
N ASP A 42 -9.93 15.89 3.44
CA ASP A 42 -8.80 16.52 2.74
C ASP A 42 -8.04 15.48 1.90
N PRO A 43 -7.95 15.65 0.57
CA PRO A 43 -7.14 14.81 -0.31
C PRO A 43 -5.67 14.67 0.11
N SER A 44 -5.08 15.69 0.76
CA SER A 44 -3.69 15.64 1.22
C SER A 44 -3.42 14.49 2.21
N THR A 45 -4.47 14.04 2.92
CA THR A 45 -4.39 12.92 3.86
C THR A 45 -4.04 11.60 3.16
N TRP A 46 -4.45 11.43 1.90
CA TRP A 46 -4.03 10.28 1.10
C TRP A 46 -2.52 10.26 0.86
N GLY A 47 -1.89 11.42 0.69
CA GLY A 47 -0.44 11.52 0.55
C GLY A 47 0.29 10.98 1.78
N ARG A 48 -0.23 11.25 2.98
CA ARG A 48 0.32 10.69 4.22
C ARG A 48 0.17 9.18 4.28
N LEU A 49 -1.02 8.65 3.96
CA LEU A 49 -1.28 7.21 3.91
C LEU A 49 -0.32 6.48 2.95
N LEU A 50 -0.07 7.04 1.76
CA LEU A 50 0.83 6.45 0.77
C LEU A 50 2.28 6.39 1.28
N ILE A 51 2.75 7.45 1.95
CA ILE A 51 4.09 7.46 2.56
C ILE A 51 4.19 6.43 3.67
N ASP A 52 3.17 6.31 4.53
CA ASP A 52 3.16 5.33 5.61
C ASP A 52 3.17 3.89 5.06
N LEU A 53 2.41 3.63 3.99
CA LEU A 53 2.41 2.36 3.26
C LEU A 53 3.80 2.04 2.67
N ALA A 54 4.44 2.99 2.00
CA ALA A 54 5.78 2.82 1.44
C ALA A 54 6.82 2.49 2.52
N ARG A 55 6.75 3.15 3.67
CA ARG A 55 7.63 2.84 4.81
C ARG A 55 7.37 1.46 5.39
N GLN A 56 6.11 1.05 5.50
CA GLN A 56 5.77 -0.29 5.99
C GLN A 56 6.23 -1.39 5.03
N ALA A 57 6.09 -1.18 3.73
CA ALA A 57 6.64 -2.09 2.72
C ALA A 57 8.16 -2.18 2.84
N ALA A 58 8.88 -1.05 2.92
CA ALA A 58 10.33 -1.02 3.09
C ALA A 58 10.80 -1.79 4.34
N ARG A 59 10.13 -1.59 5.49
CA ARG A 59 10.40 -2.36 6.71
C ARG A 59 10.20 -3.86 6.52
N THR A 60 9.15 -4.25 5.80
CA THR A 60 8.86 -5.67 5.55
C THR A 60 9.96 -6.30 4.70
N TYR A 61 10.41 -5.61 3.63
CA TYR A 61 11.56 -6.06 2.84
C TYR A 61 12.83 -6.20 3.67
N ALA A 62 13.10 -5.26 4.58
CA ALA A 62 14.27 -5.33 5.45
C ALA A 62 14.22 -6.48 6.48
N LEU A 63 13.02 -6.93 6.85
CA LEU A 63 12.83 -8.06 7.75
C LEU A 63 12.89 -9.41 7.04
N GLU A 64 12.48 -9.47 5.78
CA GLU A 64 12.32 -10.72 5.03
C GLU A 64 13.44 -10.98 4.02
N THR A 65 14.34 -10.01 3.81
CA THR A 65 15.44 -10.08 2.85
C THR A 65 16.72 -9.47 3.42
N ASP A 66 17.84 -9.58 2.69
CA ASP A 66 19.11 -8.95 3.07
C ASP A 66 19.19 -7.43 2.73
N MET A 67 18.11 -6.84 2.20
CA MET A 67 18.04 -5.43 1.82
C MET A 67 17.88 -4.52 3.05
N SER A 68 18.50 -3.33 3.06
CA SER A 68 18.23 -2.37 4.14
C SER A 68 16.85 -1.68 3.96
N GLU A 69 16.26 -1.18 5.04
CA GLU A 69 15.00 -0.41 4.96
C GLU A 69 15.16 0.82 4.07
N GLU A 70 16.31 1.51 4.16
CA GLU A 70 16.63 2.68 3.33
C GLU A 70 16.70 2.30 1.85
N GLU A 71 17.43 1.24 1.52
CA GLU A 71 17.57 0.75 0.14
C GLU A 71 16.21 0.29 -0.43
N ALA A 72 15.38 -0.37 0.38
CA ALA A 72 14.04 -0.78 -0.01
C ALA A 72 13.13 0.43 -0.26
N PHE A 73 13.18 1.44 0.61
CA PHE A 73 12.40 2.66 0.46
C PHE A 73 12.82 3.47 -0.77
N GLU A 74 14.12 3.57 -1.05
CA GLU A 74 14.64 4.21 -2.26
C GLU A 74 14.14 3.51 -3.54
N ARG A 75 14.12 2.17 -3.56
CA ARG A 75 13.57 1.43 -4.71
C ARG A 75 12.07 1.64 -4.90
N ILE A 76 11.29 1.64 -3.82
CA ILE A 76 9.85 1.93 -3.87
C ILE A 76 9.62 3.34 -4.43
N ARG A 77 10.38 4.32 -3.93
CA ARG A 77 10.32 5.71 -4.41
C ARG A 77 10.66 5.82 -5.90
N ALA A 78 11.73 5.17 -6.34
CA ALA A 78 12.15 5.19 -7.74
C ALA A 78 11.07 4.58 -8.66
N GLY A 79 10.39 3.52 -8.22
CA GLY A 79 9.25 2.94 -8.93
C GLY A 79 8.09 3.94 -9.10
N TRP A 80 7.74 4.67 -8.05
CA TRP A 80 6.69 5.71 -8.14
C TRP A 80 7.09 6.86 -9.07
N GLU A 81 8.33 7.34 -8.97
CA GLU A 81 8.83 8.41 -9.84
C GLU A 81 8.84 7.98 -11.32
N ALA A 82 9.08 6.70 -11.62
CA ALA A 82 9.02 6.17 -12.98
C ALA A 82 7.59 6.16 -13.57
N GLU A 83 6.59 5.73 -12.78
CA GLU A 83 5.17 5.74 -13.18
C GLU A 83 4.63 7.16 -13.33
N GLY A 84 5.02 8.09 -12.45
CA GLY A 84 4.60 9.49 -12.50
C GLY A 84 5.13 10.28 -13.70
N LEU A 85 6.08 9.71 -14.45
CA LEU A 85 6.66 10.30 -15.66
C LEU A 85 6.04 9.76 -16.95
N ASP A 86 5.00 8.92 -16.90
CA ASP A 86 4.26 8.52 -18.10
C ASP A 86 3.11 9.51 -18.41
N PRO A 87 3.28 10.47 -19.34
CA PRO A 87 2.21 11.37 -19.75
C PRO A 87 1.05 10.67 -20.47
N ALA A 88 1.13 9.37 -20.78
CA ALA A 88 0.07 8.63 -21.45
C ALA A 88 -1.15 8.33 -20.55
N ASP A 89 -1.00 8.34 -19.21
CA ASP A 89 -2.07 8.00 -18.27
C ASP A 89 -2.99 9.18 -17.89
N MET A 90 -2.73 10.38 -18.44
CA MET A 90 -3.51 11.59 -18.19
C MET A 90 -4.51 11.94 -19.31
N ASN A 91 -4.80 11.04 -20.25
CA ASN A 91 -5.72 11.28 -21.38
C ASN A 91 -6.89 10.29 -21.45
#